data_AF-A0A8J5IBA0-F1
#
_entry.id   AF-A0A8J5IBA0-F1
#
_cell.length_a   1.000
_cell.length_b   1.000
_cell.length_c   1.000
_cell.angle_alpha   90.00
_cell.angle_beta   90.00
_cell.angle_gamma   90.00
#
_symmetry.space_group_name_H-M   'P 1'
#
loop_
_entity.id
_entity.type
_entity.pdbx_description
1 polymer ?
#
loop_
_entity_poly.entity_id
_entity_poly.type
_entity_poly.pdbx_seq_one_letter_code
_entity_poly.pdbx_strand_id
1 'polypeptide(L)'
;MRPRAATSADAMARLADYFVEVVAEPAVLQSEDFERKIVTRIPSSDHPDFALPDGVPFSVAFFNPTVYERKPTFFSFILTGGDGAHAYGFALHFFEEYTTTASDWRPRVLCLISHHPFFSLFKEIV
;
A
#
# COMPACT_ATOMS: atom_id res chain seq x y z
N MET A 1 -12.56 22.79 25.76
CA MET A 1 -12.03 23.09 24.40
C MET A 1 -12.77 22.16 23.44
N ARG A 2 -13.68 22.66 22.60
CA ARG A 2 -14.39 21.79 21.62
C ARG A 2 -13.50 21.63 20.37
N PRO A 3 -13.40 20.44 19.77
CA PRO A 3 -12.67 20.27 18.52
C PRO A 3 -13.37 21.08 17.42
N ARG A 4 -12.59 21.86 16.68
CA ARG A 4 -13.06 22.65 15.54
C ARG A 4 -13.39 21.67 14.41
N ALA A 5 -14.62 21.69 13.91
CA ALA A 5 -14.99 20.91 12.74
C ALA A 5 -14.15 21.37 11.54
N ALA A 6 -13.42 20.43 10.93
CA ALA A 6 -12.65 20.68 9.73
C ALA A 6 -13.59 21.11 8.60
N THR A 7 -13.29 22.24 7.97
CA THR A 7 -14.04 22.74 6.81
C THR A 7 -13.64 22.01 5.54
N SER A 8 -14.47 22.00 4.50
CA SER A 8 -14.20 21.36 3.19
C SER A 8 -12.87 21.81 2.53
N ALA A 9 -12.33 22.98 2.91
CA ALA A 9 -11.01 23.44 2.48
C ALA A 9 -9.84 22.67 3.11
N ASP A 10 -9.99 22.14 4.33
CA ASP A 10 -8.95 21.31 5.00
C ASP A 10 -8.90 19.90 4.41
N ALA A 11 -10.04 19.38 3.92
CA ALA A 11 -10.09 18.12 3.19
C ALA A 11 -9.27 18.15 1.89
N MET A 12 -9.06 19.34 1.31
CA MET A 12 -8.40 19.54 0.02
C MET A 12 -6.88 19.79 0.11
N ALA A 13 -6.31 19.89 1.32
CA ALA A 13 -4.92 20.29 1.53
C ALA A 13 -3.96 19.11 1.83
N ARG A 14 -4.34 17.87 1.49
CA ARG A 14 -3.52 16.68 1.77
C ARG A 14 -2.74 16.28 0.52
N LEU A 15 -1.41 16.32 0.63
CA LEU A 15 -0.54 15.83 -0.44
C LEU A 15 -0.73 14.32 -0.64
N ALA A 16 -0.71 13.54 0.43
CA ALA A 16 -1.03 12.12 0.41
C ALA A 16 -2.14 11.82 1.41
N ASP A 17 -3.09 10.99 1.01
CA ASP A 17 -4.18 10.54 1.87
C ASP A 17 -3.70 9.43 2.79
N TYR A 18 -2.97 8.44 2.26
CA TYR A 18 -2.43 7.35 3.05
C TYR A 18 -1.02 6.97 2.63
N PHE A 19 -0.22 6.58 3.61
CA PHE A 19 0.93 5.69 3.42
C PHE A 19 0.60 4.37 4.08
N VAL A 20 0.80 3.27 3.36
CA VAL A 20 0.60 1.92 3.87
C VAL A 20 1.79 1.03 3.55
N GLU A 21 2.12 0.17 4.49
CA GLU A 21 3.06 -0.93 4.31
C GLU A 21 2.29 -2.23 4.44
N VAL A 22 2.37 -3.05 3.39
CA VAL A 22 1.71 -4.35 3.31
C VAL A 22 2.78 -5.43 3.26
N VAL A 23 2.62 -6.46 4.08
CA VAL A 23 3.49 -7.63 4.11
C VAL A 23 2.66 -8.90 3.91
N ALA A 24 3.33 -9.95 3.43
CA ALA A 24 2.83 -11.32 3.53
C ALA A 24 3.19 -11.87 4.91
N GLU A 25 2.18 -12.26 5.69
CA GLU A 25 2.36 -13.10 6.88
C GLU A 25 1.91 -14.52 6.58
N PRO A 26 2.57 -15.56 7.13
CA PRO A 26 2.10 -16.94 6.98
C PRO A 26 0.65 -17.05 7.43
N ALA A 27 -0.21 -17.62 6.58
CA ALA A 27 -1.62 -17.76 6.94
C ALA A 27 -1.79 -18.74 8.10
N VAL A 28 -2.66 -18.41 9.05
CA VAL A 28 -2.97 -19.29 10.20
C VAL A 28 -3.86 -20.48 9.76
N LEU A 29 -4.55 -20.34 8.62
CA LEU A 29 -5.48 -21.32 8.07
C LEU A 29 -4.90 -21.95 6.79
N GLN A 30 -5.05 -23.27 6.64
CA GLN A 30 -4.45 -24.09 5.56
C GLN A 30 -4.97 -23.82 4.14
N SER A 31 -5.83 -22.82 3.93
CA SER A 31 -6.40 -22.53 2.61
C SER A 31 -5.50 -21.67 1.74
N GLU A 32 -4.61 -20.90 2.36
CA GLU A 32 -3.62 -20.07 1.66
C GLU A 32 -2.27 -20.19 2.33
N ASP A 33 -1.24 -19.88 1.57
CA ASP A 33 0.13 -19.91 2.04
C ASP A 33 0.51 -18.64 2.83
N PHE A 34 -0.10 -17.51 2.47
CA PHE A 34 0.14 -16.21 3.09
C PHE A 34 -1.13 -15.36 3.12
N GLU A 35 -1.28 -14.59 4.20
CA GLU A 35 -2.28 -13.53 4.34
C GLU A 35 -1.62 -12.16 4.16
N ARG A 36 -2.27 -11.28 3.39
CA ARG A 36 -1.85 -9.88 3.27
C ARG A 36 -2.16 -9.15 4.58
N LYS A 37 -1.21 -8.38 5.10
CA LYS A 37 -1.43 -7.57 6.30
C LYS A 37 -0.83 -6.18 6.17
N ILE A 38 -1.63 -5.17 6.51
CA ILE A 38 -1.17 -3.81 6.66
C ILE A 38 -0.48 -3.71 8.04
N VAL A 39 0.84 -3.60 8.05
CA VAL A 39 1.64 -3.49 9.28
C VAL A 39 1.89 -2.04 9.67
N THR A 40 1.95 -1.14 8.69
CA THR A 40 2.05 0.30 8.91
C THR A 40 0.97 1.00 8.10
N ARG A 41 0.29 1.96 8.74
CA ARG A 41 -0.72 2.81 8.12
C ARG A 41 -0.63 4.21 8.69
N ILE A 42 -0.51 5.23 7.83
CA ILE A 42 -0.48 6.64 8.22
C ILE A 42 -1.47 7.41 7.33
N PRO A 43 -2.45 8.13 7.92
CA PRO A 43 -2.83 8.08 9.34
C PRO A 43 -3.40 6.71 9.73
N SER A 44 -3.42 6.42 11.04
CA SER A 44 -3.87 5.13 11.57
C SER A 44 -5.39 4.91 11.49
N SER A 45 -6.17 5.98 11.37
CA SER A 45 -7.62 5.95 11.21
C SER A 45 -8.04 6.50 9.84
N ASP A 46 -9.26 6.19 9.43
CA ASP A 46 -9.84 6.74 8.20
C ASP A 46 -9.98 8.26 8.28
N HIS A 47 -9.78 8.92 7.14
CA HIS A 47 -10.21 10.30 6.96
C HIS A 47 -11.75 10.35 6.91
N PRO A 48 -12.39 11.38 7.48
CA PRO A 48 -13.85 11.51 7.47
C PRO A 48 -14.46 11.54 6.06
N ASP A 49 -13.68 12.00 5.07
CA ASP A 49 -14.08 12.21 3.69
C ASP A 49 -13.55 11.15 2.71
N PHE A 50 -12.62 10.29 3.15
CA PHE A 50 -12.01 9.25 2.31
C PHE A 50 -11.46 8.11 3.16
N ALA A 51 -12.22 7.02 3.29
CA ALA A 51 -11.76 5.81 3.99
C ALA A 51 -10.59 5.13 3.25
N LEU A 52 -9.75 4.39 3.96
CA LEU A 52 -8.68 3.63 3.33
C LEU A 52 -9.28 2.60 2.36
N PRO A 53 -8.89 2.60 1.08
CA PRO A 53 -9.41 1.63 0.14
C PRO A 53 -8.86 0.22 0.39
N ASP A 54 -9.72 -0.79 0.29
CA ASP A 54 -9.34 -2.20 0.42
C ASP A 54 -8.40 -2.71 -0.69
N GLY A 55 -8.31 -1.96 -1.80
CA GLY A 55 -7.73 -2.37 -3.07
C GLY A 55 -6.23 -2.15 -3.24
N VAL A 56 -5.45 -2.01 -2.16
CA VAL A 56 -3.99 -1.92 -2.27
C VAL A 56 -3.46 -3.21 -2.92
N PRO A 57 -2.92 -3.15 -4.15
CA PRO A 57 -2.51 -4.35 -4.88
C PRO A 57 -1.39 -5.04 -4.15
N PHE A 58 -1.56 -6.34 -3.93
CA PHE A 58 -0.58 -7.18 -3.28
C PHE A 58 -0.46 -8.47 -4.09
N SER A 59 0.77 -8.81 -4.50
CA SER A 59 1.04 -10.10 -5.14
C SER A 59 1.41 -11.10 -4.06
N VAL A 60 0.54 -12.09 -3.84
CA VAL A 60 0.78 -13.23 -2.94
C VAL A 60 1.67 -14.31 -3.57
N ALA A 61 2.06 -14.15 -4.83
CA ALA A 61 2.81 -15.15 -5.53
C ALA A 61 4.29 -15.14 -5.09
N PHE A 62 4.84 -16.34 -4.96
CA PHE A 62 6.25 -16.72 -4.81
C PHE A 62 6.74 -16.87 -3.36
N PHE A 63 6.59 -18.09 -2.82
CA PHE A 63 7.65 -18.66 -2.00
C PHE A 63 8.90 -18.78 -2.88
N ASN A 64 9.96 -18.08 -2.49
CA ASN A 64 11.27 -18.18 -3.13
C ASN A 64 11.32 -17.66 -4.59
N PRO A 65 11.02 -16.37 -4.82
CA PRO A 65 11.29 -15.70 -6.10
C PRO A 65 12.74 -15.92 -6.54
N THR A 66 12.92 -16.09 -7.85
CA THR A 66 14.23 -16.08 -8.50
C THR A 66 14.93 -14.73 -8.26
N VAL A 67 16.25 -14.69 -8.42
CA VAL A 67 17.04 -13.45 -8.23
C VAL A 67 16.54 -12.30 -9.11
N TYR A 68 15.98 -12.59 -10.29
CA TYR A 68 15.40 -11.58 -11.18
C TYR A 68 14.05 -11.05 -10.68
N GLU A 69 13.22 -11.92 -10.10
CA GLU A 69 11.93 -11.55 -9.51
C GLU A 69 12.07 -10.78 -8.20
N ARG A 70 13.22 -10.91 -7.50
CA ARG A 70 13.54 -10.13 -6.30
C ARG A 70 13.81 -8.64 -6.57
N LYS A 71 13.99 -8.25 -7.84
CA LYS A 71 14.23 -6.84 -8.17
C LYS A 71 13.03 -5.99 -7.77
N PRO A 72 13.25 -4.88 -7.05
CA PRO A 72 12.15 -3.96 -6.73
C PRO A 72 11.43 -3.50 -7.99
N THR A 73 10.12 -3.56 -7.95
CA THR A 73 9.25 -3.12 -9.04
C THR A 73 8.36 -2.00 -8.53
N PHE A 74 8.40 -0.87 -9.22
CA PHE A 74 7.50 0.23 -8.98
C PHE A 74 6.33 0.18 -9.96
N PHE A 75 5.11 0.37 -9.46
CA PHE A 75 3.93 0.50 -10.31
C PHE A 75 2.93 1.49 -9.71
N SER A 76 2.03 1.97 -10.56
CA SER A 76 0.93 2.85 -10.14
C SER A 76 -0.40 2.29 -10.61
N PHE A 77 -1.45 2.59 -9.86
CA PHE A 77 -2.81 2.14 -10.12
C PHE A 77 -3.81 3.25 -9.80
N ILE A 78 -5.03 3.11 -10.32
CA ILE A 78 -6.11 4.07 -10.10
C ILE A 78 -7.26 3.35 -9.41
N LEU A 79 -7.72 3.92 -8.31
CA LEU A 79 -8.93 3.52 -7.60
C LEU A 79 -10.05 4.47 -8.01
N THR A 80 -11.18 3.92 -8.44
CA THR A 80 -12.33 4.71 -8.89
C THR A 80 -13.47 4.53 -7.91
N GLY A 81 -13.93 5.64 -7.33
CA GLY A 81 -15.11 5.70 -6.48
C GLY A 81 -16.40 5.55 -7.28
N GLY A 82 -17.50 5.19 -6.59
CA GLY A 82 -18.82 5.06 -7.22
C GLY A 82 -19.39 6.38 -7.76
N ASP A 83 -18.87 7.50 -7.30
CA ASP A 83 -19.15 8.87 -7.77
C ASP A 83 -18.28 9.29 -8.97
N GLY A 84 -17.37 8.42 -9.43
CA GLY A 84 -16.41 8.70 -10.49
C GLY A 84 -15.16 9.45 -10.02
N ALA A 85 -15.00 9.69 -8.71
CA ALA A 85 -13.76 10.25 -8.17
C ALA A 85 -12.61 9.25 -8.33
N HIS A 86 -11.40 9.78 -8.48
CA HIS A 86 -10.19 8.97 -8.63
C HIS A 86 -9.22 9.23 -7.49
N ALA A 87 -8.68 8.14 -6.94
CA ALA A 87 -7.48 8.15 -6.13
C ALA A 87 -6.38 7.35 -6.83
N TYR A 88 -5.15 7.76 -6.66
CA TYR A 88 -3.97 7.19 -7.30
C TYR A 88 -3.13 6.48 -6.24
N GLY A 89 -2.77 5.24 -6.54
CA GLY A 89 -1.87 4.45 -5.72
C GLY A 89 -0.51 4.32 -6.39
N PHE A 90 0.55 4.43 -5.60
CA PHE A 90 1.93 4.36 -6.02
C PHE A 90 2.65 3.35 -5.14
N ALA A 91 2.98 2.19 -5.70
CA ALA A 91 3.46 1.04 -4.96
C ALA A 91 4.89 0.67 -5.36
N LEU A 92 5.76 0.57 -4.35
CA LEU A 92 7.05 -0.09 -4.44
C LEU A 92 6.90 -1.50 -3.89
N HIS A 93 6.97 -2.49 -4.77
CA HIS A 93 6.97 -3.90 -4.42
C HIS A 93 8.40 -4.44 -4.44
N PHE A 94 8.80 -5.13 -3.39
CA PHE A 94 10.10 -5.78 -3.31
C PHE A 94 10.01 -7.02 -2.42
N PHE A 95 11.05 -7.84 -2.45
CA PHE A 95 11.17 -8.99 -1.57
C PHE A 95 12.20 -8.73 -0.48
N GLU A 96 11.87 -9.13 0.73
CA GLU A 96 12.81 -9.14 1.85
C GLU A 96 13.05 -10.57 2.32
N GLU A 97 14.27 -10.82 2.81
CA GLU A 97 14.62 -12.09 3.43
C GLU A 97 13.95 -12.18 4.81
N TYR A 98 13.23 -13.26 5.03
CA TYR A 98 12.60 -13.60 6.28
C TYR A 98 13.49 -14.63 6.99
N THR A 99 13.96 -14.29 8.19
CA THR A 99 14.83 -15.16 8.99
C THR A 99 14.01 -16.29 9.63
N THR A 100 13.57 -17.25 8.83
CA THR A 100 13.14 -18.59 9.26
C THR A 100 14.31 -19.58 9.15
N THR A 101 14.12 -20.82 9.61
CA THR A 101 15.14 -21.89 9.56
C THR A 101 15.60 -22.25 8.14
N ALA A 102 14.80 -21.89 7.13
CA ALA A 102 15.18 -21.81 5.73
C ALA A 102 15.04 -20.33 5.33
N SER A 103 16.07 -19.71 4.73
CA SER A 103 16.03 -18.31 4.27
C SER A 103 14.92 -18.07 3.24
N ASP A 104 13.70 -17.87 3.71
CA ASP A 104 12.52 -17.63 2.90
C ASP A 104 12.47 -16.16 2.49
N TRP A 105 11.86 -15.88 1.34
CA TRP A 105 11.68 -14.52 0.84
C TRP A 105 10.20 -14.23 0.80
N ARG A 106 9.81 -13.03 1.27
CA ARG A 106 8.41 -12.61 1.27
C ARG A 106 8.22 -11.27 0.58
N PRO A 107 7.09 -11.07 -0.12
CA PRO A 107 6.77 -9.80 -0.73
C PRO A 107 6.42 -8.76 0.34
N ARG A 108 6.89 -7.53 0.11
CA ARG A 108 6.57 -6.33 0.86
C ARG A 108 6.23 -5.20 -0.11
N VAL A 109 5.20 -4.44 0.22
CA VAL A 109 4.71 -3.33 -0.59
C VAL A 109 4.65 -2.07 0.25
N LEU A 110 5.34 -1.02 -0.17
CA LEU A 110 5.14 0.34 0.33
C LEU A 110 4.24 1.08 -0.66
N CYS A 111 3.12 1.60 -0.20
CA CYS A 111 2.15 2.25 -1.07
C CYS A 111 1.75 3.62 -0.54
N LEU A 112 1.83 4.62 -1.41
CA LEU A 112 1.27 5.95 -1.20
C LEU A 112 -0.05 6.05 -1.98
N ILE A 113 -1.10 6.54 -1.31
CA ILE A 113 -2.41 6.78 -1.89
C ILE A 113 -2.66 8.29 -1.83
N SER A 114 -3.07 8.87 -2.95
CA SER A 114 -3.36 10.30 -3.05
C SER A 114 -4.42 10.59 -4.11
N HIS A 115 -5.25 11.60 -3.90
CA HIS A 115 -6.06 12.19 -4.97
C HIS A 115 -5.24 12.95 -6.03
N HIS A 116 -3.94 13.17 -5.78
CA HIS A 116 -3.05 13.85 -6.71
C HIS A 116 -2.24 12.85 -7.58
N PRO A 117 -2.17 13.07 -8.91
CA PRO A 117 -1.50 12.17 -9.85
C PRO A 117 0.03 12.37 -9.90
N PHE A 118 0.75 11.98 -8.84
CA PHE A 118 2.21 12.12 -8.74
C PHE A 118 3.05 11.10 -9.53
N PHE A 119 2.66 10.76 -10.76
CA PHE A 119 3.36 9.75 -11.57
C PHE A 119 4.84 10.06 -11.82
N SER A 120 5.23 11.34 -11.81
CA SER A 120 6.63 11.76 -11.99
C SER A 120 7.47 11.62 -10.72
N LEU A 121 6.86 11.64 -9.53
CA LEU A 121 7.57 11.67 -8.24
C LEU A 121 8.39 10.40 -7.98
N PHE A 122 8.07 9.32 -8.69
CA PHE A 122 8.69 8.00 -8.53
C PHE A 122 9.64 7.64 -9.67
N LYS A 123 9.86 8.54 -10.63
CA LYS A 123 10.86 8.35 -11.69
C LYS A 123 12.29 8.23 -11.15
N GLU A 124 12.54 8.70 -9.93
CA GLU A 124 13.88 8.71 -9.30
C GLU A 124 14.15 7.46 -8.43
N ILE A 125 13.15 6.60 -8.21
CA ILE A 125 13.28 5.42 -7.32
C ILE A 125 13.78 4.17 -8.08
N VAL A 126 13.87 4.21 -9.41
CA VAL A 126 14.22 3.07 -10.28
C VAL A 126 15.56 3.30 -10.99
#